data_AF-A0A354FDM6-F1
#
_entry.id   AF-A0A354FDM6-F1
#
_cell.length_a   1.000
_cell.length_b   1.000
_cell.length_c   1.000
_cell.angle_alpha   90.00
_cell.angle_beta   90.00
_cell.angle_gamma   90.00
#
_symmetry.space_group_name_H-M   'P 1'
#
loop_
_entity.id
_entity.type
_entity.pdbx_description
1 polymer ?
#
loop_
_entity_poly.entity_id
_entity_poly.type
_entity_poly.pdbx_seq_one_letter_code
_entity_poly.pdbx_strand_id
1 'polypeptide(L)'
;DLVFASLTPGIKDVETLQKMCHCSRDWCFLCDFAGSRFFPGREELWQLIFQEKMPLPGHDIIYPFNYLYWSGYMPSIKVWLDVRDQEMSVEEARASFEEYFFSYTELTPEIKNTIRNYVQEHSDSGIYQEINRIRLGMILWQVNAGWQQGPK
;
A
#
# COMPACT_ATOMS: atom_id res chain seq x y z
N ASP A 1 4.20 -8.75 -24.06
CA ASP A 1 5.12 -8.33 -22.98
C ASP A 1 4.31 -8.00 -21.72
N LEU A 2 4.97 -7.72 -20.61
CA LEU A 2 4.30 -7.47 -19.33
C LEU A 2 4.83 -6.17 -18.72
N VAL A 3 3.93 -5.25 -18.42
CA VAL A 3 4.20 -4.09 -17.55
C VAL A 3 3.69 -4.40 -16.15
N PHE A 4 4.55 -4.20 -15.15
CA PHE A 4 4.30 -4.57 -13.77
C PHE A 4 4.38 -3.35 -12.86
N ALA A 5 3.39 -3.21 -11.97
CA ALA A 5 3.38 -2.27 -10.87
C ALA A 5 2.93 -2.99 -9.59
N SER A 6 3.62 -2.75 -8.47
CA SER A 6 3.29 -3.39 -7.19
C SER A 6 3.55 -2.45 -6.04
N LEU A 7 2.52 -2.17 -5.25
CA LEU A 7 2.58 -1.36 -4.02
C LEU A 7 3.33 -0.03 -4.23
N THR A 8 3.03 0.64 -5.34
CA THR A 8 3.75 1.83 -5.79
C THR A 8 2.80 3.03 -5.91
N PRO A 9 3.22 4.23 -5.48
CA PRO A 9 2.45 5.45 -5.71
C PRO A 9 2.45 5.88 -7.19
N GLY A 10 3.19 5.19 -8.07
CA GLY A 10 3.27 5.49 -9.50
C GLY A 10 1.95 5.29 -10.24
N ILE A 11 1.02 4.50 -9.69
CA ILE A 11 -0.34 4.28 -10.21
C ILE A 11 -1.33 4.78 -9.16
N LYS A 12 -1.68 6.07 -9.22
CA LYS A 12 -2.47 6.76 -8.17
C LYS A 12 -3.83 7.25 -8.64
N ASP A 13 -4.07 7.25 -9.95
CA ASP A 13 -5.26 7.79 -10.59
C ASP A 13 -5.50 7.11 -11.95
N VAL A 14 -6.61 7.47 -12.60
CA VAL A 14 -6.97 6.94 -13.92
C VAL A 14 -5.91 7.28 -14.97
N GLU A 15 -5.33 8.48 -14.93
CA GLU A 15 -4.33 8.92 -15.91
C GLU A 15 -3.07 8.04 -15.85
N THR A 16 -2.57 7.78 -14.64
CA THR A 16 -1.40 6.94 -14.42
C THR A 16 -1.66 5.46 -14.70
N LEU A 17 -2.87 4.95 -14.43
CA LEU A 17 -3.30 3.62 -14.84
C LEU A 17 -3.34 3.49 -16.38
N GLN A 18 -3.85 4.51 -17.08
CA GLN A 18 -3.82 4.54 -18.54
C GLN A 18 -2.39 4.60 -19.07
N LYS A 19 -1.50 5.41 -18.48
CA LYS A 19 -0.07 5.43 -18.86
C LYS A 19 0.56 4.04 -18.75
N MET A 20 0.25 3.28 -17.70
CA MET A 20 0.70 1.90 -17.55
C MET A 20 0.22 1.01 -18.71
N CYS A 21 -1.04 1.15 -19.14
CA CYS A 21 -1.55 0.44 -20.33
C CYS A 21 -0.77 0.81 -21.60
N HIS A 22 -0.49 2.09 -21.82
CA HIS A 22 0.26 2.56 -23.01
C HIS A 22 1.72 2.06 -23.04
N CYS A 23 2.30 1.77 -21.88
CA CYS A 23 3.65 1.19 -21.79
C CYS A 23 3.69 -0.30 -22.16
N SER A 24 2.54 -0.99 -22.22
CA SER A 24 2.47 -2.41 -22.53
C SER A 24 1.98 -2.66 -23.96
N ARG A 25 2.50 -3.70 -24.61
CA ARG A 25 1.97 -4.20 -25.89
C ARG A 25 1.03 -5.38 -25.70
N ASP A 26 0.89 -5.93 -24.50
CA ASP A 26 0.09 -7.14 -24.28
C ASP A 26 -0.54 -7.20 -22.87
N TRP A 27 0.25 -7.37 -21.81
CA TRP A 27 -0.28 -7.57 -20.45
C TRP A 27 0.14 -6.46 -19.48
N CYS A 28 -0.74 -6.18 -18.53
CA CYS A 28 -0.46 -5.35 -17.37
C CYS A 28 -0.79 -6.11 -16.09
N PHE A 29 0.07 -5.95 -15.08
CA PHE A 29 -0.10 -6.51 -13.74
C PHE A 29 -0.01 -5.40 -12.70
N LEU A 30 -1.05 -5.26 -11.88
CA LEU A 30 -1.09 -4.33 -10.76
C LEU A 30 -1.29 -5.10 -9.46
N CYS A 31 -0.37 -4.97 -8.51
CA CYS A 31 -0.54 -5.41 -7.13
C CYS A 31 -0.72 -4.20 -6.22
N ASP A 32 -1.75 -4.23 -5.38
CA ASP A 32 -2.05 -3.16 -4.44
C ASP A 32 -2.78 -3.74 -3.21
N PHE A 33 -3.02 -2.91 -2.20
CA PHE A 33 -3.84 -3.25 -1.05
C PHE A 33 -5.30 -3.50 -1.45
N ALA A 34 -5.91 -4.50 -0.83
CA ALA A 34 -7.28 -4.96 -1.10
C ALA A 34 -8.12 -4.94 0.18
N GLY A 35 -8.33 -3.75 0.74
CA GLY A 35 -9.15 -3.53 1.93
C GLY A 35 -8.31 -3.33 3.19
N SER A 36 -8.72 -4.02 4.25
CA SER A 36 -8.18 -3.84 5.60
C SER A 36 -6.66 -4.05 5.66
N ARG A 37 -6.03 -3.18 6.45
CA ARG A 37 -4.61 -3.17 6.75
C ARG A 37 -4.49 -2.92 8.24
N PHE A 38 -3.75 -3.77 8.92
CA PHE A 38 -3.49 -3.65 10.34
C PHE A 38 -1.99 -3.52 10.54
N PHE A 39 -1.61 -2.35 11.04
CA PHE A 39 -0.24 -1.97 11.37
C PHE A 39 -0.24 -1.44 12.81
N PRO A 40 -0.07 -2.31 13.82
CA PRO A 40 -0.29 -1.93 15.21
C PRO A 40 0.58 -0.75 15.63
N GLY A 41 1.87 -0.76 15.28
CA GLY A 41 2.76 0.35 15.60
C GLY A 41 2.32 1.68 15.00
N ARG A 42 1.81 1.68 13.76
CA ARG A 42 1.30 2.90 13.11
C ARG A 42 0.02 3.38 13.76
N GLU A 43 -0.91 2.48 14.06
CA GLU A 43 -2.21 2.83 14.65
C GLU A 43 -2.05 3.38 16.08
N GLU A 44 -1.20 2.76 16.88
CA GLU A 44 -0.91 3.20 18.25
C GLU A 44 -0.15 4.52 18.28
N LEU A 45 0.90 4.66 17.47
CA LEU A 45 1.62 5.94 17.35
C LEU A 45 0.73 7.06 16.80
N TRP A 46 -0.19 6.75 15.87
CA TRP A 46 -1.14 7.73 15.36
C TRP A 46 -2.01 8.29 16.50
N GLN A 47 -2.52 7.41 17.37
CA GLN A 47 -3.28 7.82 18.55
C GLN A 47 -2.43 8.67 19.51
N LEU A 48 -1.17 8.28 19.76
CA LEU A 48 -0.29 9.02 20.65
C LEU A 48 0.04 10.43 20.10
N ILE A 49 0.26 10.56 18.80
CA ILE A 49 0.69 11.81 18.15
C ILE A 49 -0.49 12.73 17.87
N PHE A 50 -1.58 12.21 17.32
CA PHE A 50 -2.72 13.01 16.83
C PHE A 50 -3.94 12.98 17.76
N GLN A 51 -3.97 12.10 18.76
CA GLN A 51 -5.09 11.95 19.71
C GLN A 51 -6.42 11.65 18.99
N GLU A 52 -6.35 10.94 17.88
CA GLU A 52 -7.50 10.55 17.06
C GLU A 52 -7.30 9.16 16.44
N LYS A 53 -8.39 8.57 15.94
CA LYS A 53 -8.33 7.30 15.22
C LYS A 53 -7.66 7.49 13.86
N MET A 54 -6.69 6.61 13.58
CA MET A 54 -6.05 6.54 12.27
C MET A 54 -7.11 6.43 11.16
N PRO A 55 -7.07 7.32 10.15
CA PRO A 55 -8.05 7.32 9.08
C PRO A 55 -7.96 6.03 8.25
N LEU A 56 -9.08 5.66 7.64
CA LEU A 56 -9.09 4.54 6.70
C LEU A 56 -8.19 4.86 5.48
N PRO A 57 -7.49 3.86 4.91
CA PRO A 57 -6.68 4.08 3.72
C PRO A 57 -7.53 4.63 2.57
N GLY A 58 -7.04 5.67 1.90
CA GLY A 58 -7.73 6.32 0.78
C GLY A 58 -7.58 5.62 -0.58
N HIS A 59 -6.78 4.56 -0.68
CA HIS A 59 -6.57 3.79 -1.91
C HIS A 59 -6.91 2.32 -1.69
N ASP A 60 -7.41 1.67 -2.74
CA ASP A 60 -7.78 0.26 -2.73
C ASP A 60 -7.80 -0.28 -4.16
N ILE A 61 -7.35 -1.52 -4.35
CA ILE A 61 -7.32 -2.20 -5.64
C ILE A 61 -8.70 -2.32 -6.31
N ILE A 62 -9.79 -2.19 -5.53
CA ILE A 62 -11.14 -2.20 -6.07
C ILE A 62 -11.39 -1.03 -7.04
N TYR A 63 -10.74 0.12 -6.84
CA TYR A 63 -10.89 1.28 -7.71
C TYR A 63 -10.33 1.04 -9.13
N PRO A 64 -9.06 0.64 -9.32
CA PRO A 64 -8.56 0.29 -10.64
C PRO A 64 -9.25 -0.94 -11.22
N PHE A 65 -9.63 -1.94 -10.41
CA PHE A 65 -10.39 -3.10 -10.90
C PHE A 65 -11.73 -2.67 -11.51
N ASN A 66 -12.52 -1.87 -10.78
CA ASN A 66 -13.80 -1.37 -11.27
C ASN A 66 -13.61 -0.54 -12.53
N TYR A 67 -12.62 0.37 -12.54
CA TYR A 67 -12.33 1.17 -13.73
C TYR A 67 -12.03 0.31 -14.96
N LEU A 68 -11.17 -0.70 -14.82
CA LEU A 68 -10.81 -1.62 -15.91
C LEU A 68 -12.02 -2.40 -16.41
N TYR A 69 -12.81 -2.96 -15.48
CA TYR A 69 -14.04 -3.69 -15.81
C TYR A 69 -15.06 -2.82 -16.56
N TRP A 70 -15.33 -1.61 -16.04
CA TRP A 70 -16.25 -0.65 -16.68
C TRP A 70 -15.74 -0.11 -18.01
N SER A 71 -14.42 -0.09 -18.21
CA SER A 71 -13.78 0.32 -19.47
C SER A 71 -13.73 -0.78 -20.53
N GLY A 72 -14.34 -1.95 -20.26
CA GLY A 72 -14.45 -3.05 -21.23
C GLY A 72 -13.24 -3.98 -21.30
N TYR A 73 -12.29 -3.86 -20.38
CA TYR A 73 -11.25 -4.88 -20.18
C TYR A 73 -11.84 -6.11 -19.51
N MET A 74 -11.12 -7.24 -19.59
CA MET A 74 -11.46 -8.48 -18.90
C MET A 74 -10.42 -8.77 -17.79
N PRO A 75 -10.39 -7.98 -16.70
CA PRO A 75 -9.40 -8.16 -15.64
C PRO A 75 -9.67 -9.43 -14.83
N SER A 76 -8.61 -10.18 -14.54
CA SER A 76 -8.61 -11.23 -13.52
C SER A 76 -8.10 -10.65 -12.21
N ILE A 77 -8.76 -10.97 -11.09
CA ILE A 77 -8.37 -10.52 -9.76
C ILE A 77 -8.14 -11.70 -8.81
N LYS A 78 -7.08 -11.62 -8.01
CA LYS A 78 -6.87 -12.49 -6.85
C LYS A 78 -6.59 -11.62 -5.63
N VAL A 79 -7.18 -12.00 -4.50
CA VAL A 79 -6.96 -11.35 -3.20
C VAL A 79 -6.52 -12.39 -2.19
N TRP A 80 -5.64 -12.00 -1.27
CA TRP A 80 -5.16 -12.86 -0.20
C TRP A 80 -4.83 -12.04 1.06
N LEU A 81 -4.83 -12.71 2.21
CA LEU A 81 -4.30 -12.15 3.44
C LEU A 81 -2.81 -12.45 3.50
N ASP A 82 -2.03 -11.43 3.78
CA ASP A 82 -0.58 -11.49 3.99
C ASP A 82 -0.30 -11.10 5.45
N VAL A 83 0.22 -12.06 6.21
CA VAL A 83 0.58 -11.90 7.62
C VAL A 83 2.09 -11.88 7.68
N ARG A 84 2.65 -10.73 8.07
CA ARG A 84 4.10 -10.52 8.13
C ARG A 84 4.51 -10.36 9.57
N ASP A 85 5.40 -11.24 10.00
CA ASP A 85 6.18 -11.05 11.21
C ASP A 85 7.36 -10.16 10.84
N GLN A 86 7.41 -8.97 11.44
CA GLN A 86 8.43 -7.97 11.14
C GLN A 86 9.30 -7.76 12.36
N GLU A 87 10.58 -8.09 12.21
CA GLU A 87 11.63 -7.81 13.19
C GLU A 87 12.52 -6.71 12.64
N MET A 88 12.79 -5.70 13.47
CA MET A 88 13.67 -4.58 13.13
C MET A 88 14.57 -4.25 14.32
N SER A 89 15.76 -3.73 14.07
CA SER A 89 16.47 -3.03 15.15
C SER A 89 15.67 -1.82 15.62
N VAL A 90 15.89 -1.40 16.86
CA VAL A 90 15.28 -0.17 17.42
C VAL A 90 15.54 1.04 16.50
N GLU A 91 16.74 1.16 15.95
CA GLU A 91 17.12 2.24 15.04
C GLU A 91 16.32 2.19 13.72
N GLU A 92 16.20 1.03 13.10
CA GLU A 92 15.42 0.84 11.86
C GLU A 92 13.92 1.10 12.09
N ALA A 93 13.36 0.59 13.18
CA ALA A 93 11.96 0.81 13.54
C ALA A 93 11.67 2.30 13.73
N ARG A 94 12.55 3.02 14.47
CA ARG A 94 12.43 4.46 14.65
C ARG A 94 12.50 5.22 13.33
N ALA A 95 13.49 4.90 12.48
CA ALA A 95 13.63 5.54 11.18
C ALA A 95 12.40 5.30 10.29
N SER A 96 11.85 4.08 10.30
CA SER A 96 10.65 3.73 9.54
C SER A 96 9.41 4.50 10.01
N PHE A 97 9.20 4.63 11.32
CA PHE A 97 8.10 5.43 11.84
C PHE A 97 8.29 6.93 11.57
N GLU A 98 9.50 7.47 11.74
CA GLU A 98 9.78 8.87 11.40
C GLU A 98 9.50 9.16 9.93
N GLU A 99 9.95 8.30 9.00
CA GLU A 99 9.67 8.41 7.56
C GLU A 99 8.16 8.36 7.28
N TYR A 100 7.44 7.45 7.94
CA TYR A 100 5.99 7.34 7.80
C TYR A 100 5.27 8.63 8.26
N PHE A 101 5.55 9.10 9.48
CA PHE A 101 4.88 10.27 10.07
C PHE A 101 5.29 11.59 9.44
N PHE A 102 6.46 11.67 8.80
CA PHE A 102 6.88 12.84 8.01
C PHE A 102 5.87 13.20 6.90
N SER A 103 5.12 12.23 6.40
CA SER A 103 4.07 12.45 5.39
C SER A 103 2.81 13.13 5.94
N TYR A 104 2.67 13.23 7.26
CA TYR A 104 1.44 13.69 7.94
C TYR A 104 1.67 14.87 8.88
N THR A 105 2.89 15.06 9.39
CA THR A 105 3.21 16.12 10.35
C THR A 105 4.70 16.47 10.33
N GLU A 106 5.06 17.65 10.85
CA GLU A 106 6.45 18.01 11.10
C GLU A 106 7.01 17.16 12.24
N LEU A 107 8.20 16.60 12.06
CA LEU A 107 8.86 15.77 13.08
C LEU A 107 9.54 16.63 14.16
N THR A 108 8.73 17.26 15.01
CA THR A 108 9.23 18.04 16.15
C THR A 108 10.00 17.15 17.16
N PRO A 109 10.84 17.72 18.03
CA PRO A 109 11.52 16.96 19.07
C PRO A 109 10.57 16.13 19.94
N GLU A 110 9.37 16.64 20.23
CA GLU A 110 8.34 15.95 21.01
C GLU A 110 7.85 14.70 20.28
N ILE A 111 7.52 14.80 18.99
CA ILE A 111 7.06 13.65 18.18
C ILE A 111 8.16 12.61 18.04
N LYS A 112 9.40 13.04 17.77
CA LYS A 112 10.56 12.12 17.72
C LYS A 112 10.79 11.41 19.04
N ASN A 113 10.60 12.10 20.16
CA ASN A 113 10.69 11.51 21.49
C ASN A 113 9.57 10.48 21.72
N THR A 114 8.33 10.78 21.32
CA THR A 114 7.20 9.84 21.38
C THR A 114 7.49 8.57 20.59
N ILE A 115 7.95 8.69 19.33
CA ILE A 115 8.32 7.55 18.49
C ILE A 115 9.44 6.73 19.13
N ARG A 116 10.50 7.39 19.62
CA ARG A 116 11.62 6.70 20.27
C ARG A 116 11.17 5.92 21.50
N ASN A 117 10.40 6.55 22.38
CA ASN A 117 9.95 5.91 23.62
C ASN A 117 9.04 4.73 23.31
N TYR A 118 8.10 4.90 22.38
CA TYR A 118 7.23 3.81 21.92
C TYR A 118 8.04 2.61 21.42
N VAL A 119 9.01 2.82 20.52
CA VAL A 119 9.84 1.72 19.99
C VAL A 119 10.62 1.06 21.13
N GLN A 120 11.21 1.83 22.04
CA GLN A 120 11.98 1.28 23.17
C GLN A 120 11.10 0.44 24.11
N GLU A 121 9.89 0.88 24.42
CA GLU A 121 8.94 0.17 25.29
C GLU A 121 8.42 -1.13 24.65
N HIS A 122 8.37 -1.18 23.31
CA HIS A 122 7.89 -2.32 22.53
C HIS A 122 9.03 -3.15 21.92
N SER A 123 10.26 -2.96 22.39
CA SER A 123 11.42 -3.75 21.97
C SER A 123 11.90 -4.68 23.07
N ASP A 124 12.25 -5.91 22.72
CA ASP A 124 12.96 -6.84 23.59
C ASP A 124 14.38 -7.02 23.07
N SER A 125 15.37 -6.90 23.95
CA SER A 125 16.78 -7.14 23.63
C SER A 125 17.30 -6.35 22.41
N GLY A 126 16.76 -5.15 22.20
CA GLY A 126 17.14 -4.26 21.08
C GLY A 126 16.42 -4.52 19.76
N ILE A 127 15.45 -5.45 19.75
CA ILE A 127 14.64 -5.80 18.58
C ILE A 127 13.20 -5.36 18.80
N TYR A 128 12.69 -4.55 17.88
CA TYR A 128 11.27 -4.24 17.77
C TYR A 128 10.59 -5.30 16.91
N GLN A 129 9.47 -5.85 17.39
CA GLN A 129 8.68 -6.85 16.69
C GLN A 129 7.23 -6.42 16.55
N GLU A 130 6.66 -6.57 15.35
CA GLU A 130 5.22 -6.44 15.14
C GLU A 130 4.68 -7.44 14.12
N ILE A 131 3.43 -7.87 14.31
CA ILE A 131 2.72 -8.73 13.35
C ILE A 131 1.75 -7.87 12.54
N ASN A 132 2.15 -7.62 11.30
CA ASN A 132 1.36 -6.88 10.33
C ASN A 132 0.39 -7.82 9.61
N ARG A 133 -0.86 -7.38 9.44
CA ARG A 133 -1.88 -8.13 8.68
C ARG A 133 -2.44 -7.24 7.59
N ILE A 134 -2.08 -7.52 6.36
CA ILE A 134 -2.50 -6.73 5.20
C ILE A 134 -3.24 -7.62 4.22
N ARG A 135 -4.35 -7.13 3.68
CA ARG A 135 -4.99 -7.78 2.54
C ARG A 135 -4.40 -7.21 1.26
N LEU A 136 -3.86 -8.07 0.42
CA LEU A 136 -3.29 -7.72 -0.87
C LEU A 136 -4.18 -8.24 -2.00
N GLY A 137 -4.15 -7.54 -3.11
CA GLY A 137 -4.78 -7.96 -4.34
C GLY A 137 -3.81 -7.84 -5.50
N MET A 138 -4.07 -8.62 -6.54
CA MET A 138 -3.44 -8.46 -7.83
C MET A 138 -4.50 -8.48 -8.92
N ILE A 139 -4.37 -7.57 -9.88
CA ILE A 139 -5.14 -7.52 -11.11
C ILE A 139 -4.20 -7.86 -12.27
N LEU A 140 -4.62 -8.77 -13.13
CA LEU A 140 -3.97 -9.09 -14.41
C LEU A 140 -4.96 -8.84 -15.54
N TRP A 141 -4.57 -8.06 -16.54
CA TRP A 141 -5.42 -7.79 -17.71
C TRP A 141 -4.59 -7.63 -18.98
N GLN A 142 -5.21 -7.94 -20.11
CA GLN A 142 -4.63 -7.78 -21.43
C GLN A 142 -5.09 -6.46 -22.05
N VAL A 143 -4.18 -5.67 -22.60
CA VAL A 143 -4.49 -4.33 -23.12
C VAL A 143 -5.26 -4.36 -24.44
N ASN A 144 -5.12 -5.45 -25.22
CA ASN A 144 -5.71 -5.58 -26.56
C ASN A 144 -6.98 -6.46 -26.60
N ALA A 145 -7.40 -7.03 -25.47
CA ALA A 145 -8.52 -7.99 -25.40
C ALA A 145 -9.89 -7.34 -25.13
N GLY A 146 -10.00 -6.02 -25.20
CA GLY A 146 -11.26 -5.32 -24.95
C GLY A 146 -12.34 -5.73 -25.95
N TRP A 147 -13.60 -5.72 -25.51
CA TRP A 147 -14.80 -6.01 -26.32
C TRP A 147 -14.97 -5.15 -27.58
N GLN A 148 -14.13 -4.12 -27.77
CA GLN A 148 -14.06 -3.32 -29.00
C GLN A 148 -12.85 -3.70 -29.86
N GLN A 149 -12.93 -4.87 -30.48
CA GLN A 149 -12.38 -5.04 -31.84
C GLN A 149 -13.50 -5.56 -32.73
N GLY A 150 -14.36 -4.65 -33.19
CA GLY A 150 -15.04 -4.86 -34.47
C GLY A 150 -14.00 -4.98 -35.58
N PRO A 151 -14.29 -5.67 -36.70
CA PRO A 151 -13.31 -5.92 -37.75
C PRO A 151 -12.76 -4.59 -38.28
N LYS A 152 -11.43 -4.56 -38.49
CA LYS A 152 -10.73 -3.49 -39.20
C LYS A 152 -11.28 -3.29 -40.61
#